data_AF-A0A351JNU1-F1
#
_entry.id   AF-A0A351JNU1-F1
#
_cell.length_a   1.000
_cell.length_b   1.000
_cell.length_c   1.000
_cell.angle_alpha   90.00
_cell.angle_beta   90.00
_cell.angle_gamma   90.00
#
_symmetry.space_group_name_H-M   'P 1'
#
loop_
_entity.id
_entity.type
_entity.pdbx_description
1 polymer ?
#
loop_
_entity_poly.entity_id
_entity_poly.type
_entity_poly.pdbx_seq_one_letter_code
_entity_poly.pdbx_strand_id
1 'polypeptide(L)' 'MNRFRDWLEQARGNLAHAQRSVDMGDHAWACFAAHQAAEAAVKALHMRHGQIAWGNSVLELLAQLPEGACC' A
#
# COMPACT_ATOMS: atom_id res chain seq x y z
N MET A 1 7.42 4.28 18.34
CA MET A 1 6.07 4.76 17.92
C MET A 1 5.71 4.06 16.62
N ASN A 2 4.63 3.29 16.59
CA ASN A 2 4.20 2.52 15.42
C ASN A 2 3.19 3.34 14.59
N ARG A 3 3.49 3.58 13.31
CA ARG A 3 2.72 4.44 12.40
C ARG A 3 1.86 3.66 11.39
N PHE A 4 1.55 2.40 11.67
CA PHE A 4 0.79 1.57 10.73
C PHE A 4 -0.55 2.21 10.29
N ARG A 5 -1.23 2.94 11.18
CA ARG A 5 -2.50 3.63 10.85
C ARG A 5 -2.30 4.74 9.83
N ASP A 6 -1.23 5.52 9.97
CA ASP A 6 -0.91 6.60 9.02
C ASP A 6 -0.63 6.04 7.62
N TRP A 7 0.10 4.92 7.56
CA TRP A 7 0.37 4.22 6.29
C TRP A 7 -0.89 3.61 5.68
N LEU A 8 -1.79 3.06 6.52
CA LEU A 8 -3.07 2.56 6.06
C LEU A 8 -3.97 3.69 5.52
N GLU A 9 -3.96 4.87 6.15
CA GLU A 9 -4.64 6.05 5.61
C GLU A 9 -4.02 6.51 4.29
N GLN A 10 -2.69 6.53 4.18
CA GLN A 10 -2.03 6.82 2.91
C GLN A 10 -2.48 5.85 1.80
N ALA A 11 -2.61 4.56 2.11
CA ALA A 11 -3.10 3.56 1.17
C ALA A 11 -4.54 3.86 0.69
N ARG A 12 -5.45 4.25 1.61
CA ARG A 12 -6.82 4.66 1.26
C ARG A 12 -6.83 5.92 0.41
N GLY A 13 -6.01 6.92 0.76
CA GLY A 13 -5.86 8.15 -0.02
C GLY A 13 -5.36 7.89 -1.44
N ASN A 14 -4.37 7.00 -1.59
CA ASN A 14 -3.83 6.57 -2.89
C ASN A 14 -4.91 5.85 -3.73
N LEU A 15 -5.72 4.98 -3.12
CA LEU A 15 -6.83 4.31 -3.79
C LEU A 15 -7.90 5.32 -4.26
N ALA A 16 -8.26 6.27 -3.41
CA ALA A 16 -9.20 7.34 -3.78
C ALA A 16 -8.64 8.23 -4.91
N HIS A 17 -7.34 8.47 -4.94
CA HIS A 17 -6.69 9.15 -6.06
C HIS A 17 -6.75 8.31 -7.34
N ALA A 18 -6.44 7.00 -7.27
CA ALA A 18 -6.54 6.10 -8.41
C ALA A 18 -7.94 6.11 -9.04
N GLN A 19 -8.99 6.06 -8.22
CA GLN A 19 -10.37 6.12 -8.70
C GLN A 19 -10.67 7.43 -9.43
N ARG A 20 -10.28 8.58 -8.85
CA ARG A 20 -10.46 9.89 -9.51
C ARG A 20 -9.66 9.99 -10.81
N SER A 21 -8.46 9.41 -10.87
CA SER A 21 -7.66 9.38 -12.10
C SER A 21 -8.32 8.54 -13.20
N VAL A 22 -9.03 7.47 -12.86
CA VAL A 22 -9.87 6.74 -13.83
C VAL A 22 -10.97 7.66 -14.37
N ASP A 23 -11.66 8.38 -13.48
CA ASP A 23 -12.77 9.26 -13.86
C ASP A 23 -12.30 10.45 -14.74
N MET A 24 -11.06 10.90 -14.57
CA MET A 24 -10.42 11.96 -15.39
C MET A 24 -9.83 11.45 -16.71
N GLY A 25 -9.77 10.13 -16.95
CA GLY A 25 -9.13 9.54 -18.13
C GLY A 25 -7.60 9.41 -18.03
N ASP A 26 -7.01 9.74 -16.88
CA ASP A 26 -5.57 9.65 -16.63
C ASP A 26 -5.16 8.22 -16.25
N HIS A 27 -5.35 7.27 -17.16
CA HIS A 27 -5.21 5.84 -16.86
C HIS A 27 -3.82 5.43 -16.37
N ALA A 28 -2.74 6.06 -16.88
CA ALA A 28 -1.39 5.80 -16.38
C ALA A 28 -1.23 6.23 -14.90
N TRP A 29 -1.82 7.37 -14.53
CA TRP A 29 -1.83 7.84 -13.14
C TRP A 29 -2.72 6.96 -12.26
N ALA A 30 -3.84 6.46 -12.78
CA ALA A 30 -4.68 5.51 -12.07
C ALA A 30 -3.89 4.25 -11.69
N CYS A 31 -3.16 3.66 -12.66
CA CYS A 31 -2.30 2.50 -12.41
C CYS A 31 -1.19 2.79 -11.40
N PHE A 32 -0.51 3.93 -11.53
CA PHE A 32 0.54 4.34 -10.58
C PHE A 32 -0.02 4.51 -9.15
N ALA A 33 -1.14 5.20 -9.00
CA ALA A 33 -1.79 5.43 -7.72
C ALA A 33 -2.30 4.13 -7.08
N ALA A 34 -2.83 3.21 -7.90
CA ALA A 34 -3.25 1.88 -7.44
C ALA A 34 -2.05 1.06 -6.93
N HIS A 35 -0.91 1.09 -7.63
CA HIS A 35 0.33 0.48 -7.15
C HIS A 35 0.78 1.09 -5.80
N GLN A 36 0.80 2.42 -5.68
CA GLN A 36 1.13 3.11 -4.44
C GLN A 36 0.16 2.78 -3.29
N ALA A 37 -1.12 2.53 -3.60
CA ALA A 37 -2.10 2.09 -2.59
C ALA A 37 -1.75 0.71 -2.05
N ALA A 38 -1.45 -0.24 -2.92
CA ALA A 38 -1.03 -1.59 -2.52
C ALA A 38 0.29 -1.55 -1.71
N GLU A 39 1.30 -0.81 -2.18
CA GLU A 39 2.59 -0.67 -1.50
C GLU A 39 2.42 -0.12 -0.07
N ALA A 40 1.66 0.97 0.09
CA ALA A 40 1.43 1.58 1.39
C ALA A 40 0.66 0.65 2.34
N ALA A 41 -0.32 -0.11 1.83
CA ALA A 41 -1.10 -1.05 2.62
C ALA A 41 -0.24 -2.21 3.15
N VAL A 42 0.60 -2.81 2.31
CA VAL A 42 1.47 -3.92 2.75
C VAL A 42 2.55 -3.41 3.73
N LYS A 43 3.12 -2.22 3.50
CA LYS A 43 4.03 -1.59 4.46
C LYS A 43 3.35 -1.29 5.80
N ALA A 44 2.07 -0.88 5.80
CA ALA A 44 1.29 -0.76 7.03
C ALA A 44 1.15 -2.11 7.76
N LEU A 45 0.94 -3.21 7.03
CA LEU A 45 0.83 -4.55 7.62
C LEU A 45 2.16 -4.98 8.26
N HIS A 46 3.30 -4.80 7.59
CA HIS A 46 4.61 -5.02 8.21
C HIS A 46 4.77 -4.21 9.51
N MET A 47 4.45 -2.92 9.48
CA MET A 47 4.53 -2.07 10.68
C MET A 47 3.62 -2.58 11.80
N ARG A 48 2.39 -3.02 11.49
CA ARG A 48 1.47 -3.63 12.47
C ARG A 48 2.10 -4.84 13.17
N HIS A 49 2.89 -5.63 12.45
CA HIS A 49 3.64 -6.78 12.97
C HIS A 49 5.03 -6.43 13.53
N GLY A 50 5.36 -5.15 13.70
CA GLY A 50 6.64 -4.71 14.26
C GLY A 50 7.82 -4.79 13.30
N GLN A 51 7.58 -4.97 12.01
CA GLN A 51 8.61 -4.99 10.96
C GLN A 51 8.72 -3.63 10.26
N ILE A 52 9.89 -3.36 9.69
CA ILE A 52 10.13 -2.23 8.78
C ILE A 52 10.41 -2.83 7.41
N ALA A 53 9.60 -2.48 6.41
CA ALA A 53 9.76 -2.97 5.04
C ALA A 53 10.23 -1.87 4.10
N TRP A 54 11.11 -2.24 3.16
CA TRP A 54 11.74 -1.35 2.20
C TRP A 54 11.47 -1.81 0.76
N GLY A 55 11.71 -0.94 -0.22
CA GLY A 55 11.45 -1.22 -1.62
C GLY A 55 9.99 -0.97 -2.03
N ASN A 56 9.73 -1.13 -3.32
CA ASN A 56 8.44 -0.79 -3.95
C ASN A 56 7.82 -2.01 -4.67
N SER A 57 8.50 -3.15 -4.69
CA SER A 57 7.94 -4.38 -5.25
C SER A 57 6.87 -4.94 -4.31
N VAL A 58 5.60 -4.77 -4.66
CA VAL A 58 4.47 -5.31 -3.88
C VAL A 58 4.59 -6.83 -3.72
N LEU A 59 5.08 -7.53 -4.74
CA LEU A 59 5.32 -8.97 -4.68
C LEU A 59 6.33 -9.32 -3.58
N GLU A 60 7.47 -8.63 -3.53
CA GLU A 60 8.50 -8.89 -2.51
C GLU A 60 8.02 -8.51 -1.11
N LEU A 61 7.28 -7.39 -0.98
CA LEU A 61 6.68 -6.98 0.29
C LEU A 61 5.71 -8.06 0.81
N LEU A 62 4.82 -8.57 -0.05
CA LEU A 62 3.89 -9.64 0.32
C LEU A 62 4.63 -10.92 0.73
N ALA A 63 5.68 -11.31 0.01
CA ALA A 63 6.46 -12.52 0.30
C ALA A 63 7.22 -12.44 1.65
N GLN A 64 7.51 -11.22 2.14
CA GLN A 64 8.23 -10.98 3.38
C GLN A 64 7.32 -10.83 4.61
N LEU A 65 6.00 -10.93 4.45
CA LEU A 65 5.06 -10.88 5.56
C LEU A 65 5.20 -12.12 6.47
N PRO A 66 4.92 -12.00 7.78
CA PRO A 66 4.88 -13.15 8.67
C PRO A 66 3.83 -14.18 8.24
N GLU A 67 4.08 -15.47 8.52
CA GLU A 67 3.07 -16.51 8.36
C GLU A 67 1.82 -16.17 9.20
N GLY A 68 0.64 -16.26 8.58
CA GLY A 68 -0.64 -15.89 9.21
C GLY A 68 -0.92 -14.38 9.30
N ALA A 69 -0.12 -13.52 8.66
CA ALA A 69 -0.40 -12.07 8.62
C ALA A 69 -1.60 -11.72 7.71
N CYS A 70 -1.91 -12.58 6.74
CA CYS A 70 -3.11 -12.51 5.92
C CYS A 70 -4.19 -13.39 6.55
N CYS A 71 -5.00 -12.80 7.44
CA CYS A 71 -6.20 -13.38 8.06
C CYS A 71 -5.97 -14.62 8.94
#